data_AF-A9B3G6-F1
#
_entry.id   AF-A9B3G6-F1
#
_cell.length_a   1.000
_cell.length_b   1.000
_cell.length_c   1.000
_cell.angle_alpha   90.00
_cell.angle_beta   90.00
_cell.angle_gamma   90.00
#
_symmetry.space_group_name_H-M   'P 1'
#
loop_
_entity.id
_entity.type
_entity.pdbx_description
1 polymer ?
#
loop_
_entity_poly.entity_id
_entity_poly.type
_entity_poly.pdbx_seq_one_letter_code
_entity_poly.pdbx_strand_id
1 'polypeptide(L)'
;MPWQIVERRIGRAGTPQQRQQRQRRWDQRYGVDQWAIGYQIAGEFVLQEHAIESIYNASYAAHFEQNPADLAELLALAKTIYNPHAQATNNVDLQVPAILAYLKRQNLQFQGHERLAIGSWQGQASHPLSIRLSPLHIQVINDPDTTLEQFWQEQKCLAQWVD
;
A
#
# COMPACT_ATOMS: atom_id res chain seq x y z
N MET A 1 -0.83 -27.45 1.14
CA MET A 1 0.20 -27.37 0.08
C MET A 1 0.81 -25.98 0.17
N PRO A 2 2.14 -25.85 0.21
CA PRO A 2 2.76 -24.57 0.51
C PRO A 2 3.04 -23.74 -0.75
N TRP A 3 2.80 -22.44 -0.68
CA TRP A 3 3.37 -21.48 -1.62
C TRP A 3 4.90 -21.50 -1.52
N GLN A 4 5.59 -21.72 -2.64
CA GLN A 4 7.04 -21.64 -2.72
C GLN A 4 7.47 -20.34 -3.40
N ILE A 5 8.24 -19.50 -2.70
CA ILE A 5 8.79 -18.27 -3.28
C ILE A 5 9.81 -18.64 -4.37
N VAL A 6 9.55 -18.20 -5.60
CA VAL A 6 10.38 -18.46 -6.79
C VAL A 6 11.15 -17.22 -7.25
N GLU A 7 10.69 -16.02 -6.90
CA GLU A 7 11.38 -14.76 -7.21
C GLU A 7 11.17 -13.76 -6.07
N ARG A 8 12.25 -13.12 -5.61
CA ARG A 8 12.21 -12.09 -4.56
C ARG A 8 12.45 -10.72 -5.16
N ARG A 9 11.92 -9.67 -4.53
CA ARG A 9 12.13 -8.26 -4.91
C ARG A 9 11.75 -8.01 -6.37
N ILE A 10 10.55 -8.47 -6.77
CA ILE A 10 10.04 -8.31 -8.14
C ILE A 10 9.70 -6.84 -8.50
N GLY A 11 9.88 -5.93 -7.55
CA GLY A 11 9.80 -4.48 -7.70
C GLY A 11 8.41 -3.96 -8.06
N ARG A 12 8.41 -2.77 -8.65
CA ARG A 12 7.19 -2.04 -9.01
C ARG A 12 6.36 -2.80 -10.04
N ALA A 13 5.03 -2.66 -9.95
CA ALA A 13 4.10 -3.30 -10.87
C ALA A 13 4.23 -2.80 -12.32
N GLY A 14 4.74 -1.58 -12.54
CA GLY A 14 4.93 -1.02 -13.88
C GLY A 14 3.62 -0.65 -14.57
N THR A 15 3.69 -0.32 -15.86
CA THR A 15 2.52 0.08 -16.67
C THR A 15 1.56 -1.09 -16.90
N PRO A 16 0.29 -0.85 -17.28
CA PRO A 16 -0.65 -1.92 -17.64
C PRO A 16 -0.09 -2.93 -18.65
N GLN A 17 0.63 -2.46 -19.67
CA GLN A 17 1.27 -3.32 -20.67
C GLN A 17 2.37 -4.20 -20.06
N GLN A 18 3.23 -3.63 -19.20
CA GLN A 18 4.27 -4.38 -18.51
C GLN A 18 3.69 -5.43 -17.54
N ARG A 19 2.58 -5.11 -16.87
CA ARG A 19 1.85 -6.08 -16.01
C ARG A 19 1.33 -7.26 -16.82
N GLN A 20 0.68 -6.99 -17.95
CA GLN A 20 0.12 -8.04 -18.80
C GLN A 20 1.21 -8.93 -19.44
N GLN A 21 2.36 -8.35 -19.78
CA GLN A 21 3.50 -9.11 -20.30
C GLN A 21 4.10 -10.02 -19.21
N ARG A 22 4.24 -9.51 -17.98
CA ARG A 22 4.70 -10.31 -16.84
C ARG A 22 3.73 -11.45 -16.52
N GLN A 23 2.44 -11.16 -16.46
CA GLN A 23 1.40 -12.17 -16.26
C GLN A 23 1.52 -13.31 -17.26
N ARG A 24 1.54 -13.00 -18.57
CA ARG A 24 1.71 -14.01 -19.63
C ARG A 24 2.98 -14.83 -19.48
N ARG A 25 4.10 -14.19 -19.13
CA ARG A 25 5.37 -14.89 -18.89
C ARG A 25 5.28 -15.85 -17.70
N TRP A 26 4.63 -15.45 -16.63
CA TRP A 26 4.46 -16.29 -15.45
C TRP A 26 3.46 -17.41 -15.67
N ASP A 27 2.34 -17.15 -16.37
CA ASP A 27 1.39 -18.17 -16.79
C ASP A 27 2.06 -19.27 -17.62
N GLN A 28 2.92 -18.88 -18.57
CA GLN A 28 3.70 -19.82 -19.37
C GLN A 28 4.72 -20.62 -18.55
N ARG A 29 5.30 -20.03 -17.50
CA ARG A 29 6.39 -20.64 -16.73
C ARG A 29 5.91 -21.52 -15.59
N TYR A 30 4.86 -21.09 -14.89
CA TYR A 30 4.41 -21.70 -13.65
C TYR A 30 3.02 -22.36 -13.78
N GLY A 31 2.29 -22.06 -14.85
CA GLY A 31 0.89 -22.49 -15.05
C GLY A 31 -0.09 -21.38 -14.69
N VAL A 32 -1.22 -21.33 -15.41
CA VAL A 32 -2.32 -20.41 -15.11
C VAL A 32 -2.86 -20.74 -13.71
N ASP A 33 -3.05 -19.72 -12.88
CA ASP A 33 -3.53 -19.83 -11.49
C ASP A 33 -2.62 -20.63 -10.54
N GLN A 34 -1.41 -21.00 -10.97
CA GLN A 34 -0.42 -21.73 -10.17
C GLN A 34 0.67 -20.80 -9.60
N TRP A 35 0.49 -19.49 -9.68
CA TRP A 35 1.41 -18.51 -9.12
C TRP A 35 0.64 -17.33 -8.52
N ALA A 36 1.26 -16.66 -7.55
CA ALA A 36 0.71 -15.48 -6.93
C ALA A 36 1.81 -14.46 -6.62
N ILE A 37 1.45 -13.18 -6.70
CA ILE A 37 2.23 -12.10 -6.09
C ILE A 37 1.82 -11.99 -4.63
N GLY A 38 2.81 -11.90 -3.76
CA GLY A 38 2.62 -11.67 -2.34
C GLY A 38 3.82 -10.96 -1.73
N TYR A 39 3.90 -11.04 -0.41
CA TYR A 39 4.92 -10.39 0.39
C TYR A 39 5.51 -11.39 1.36
N GLN A 40 6.80 -11.28 1.60
CA GLN A 40 7.45 -12.03 2.65
C GLN A 40 7.24 -11.30 3.98
N ILE A 41 6.54 -11.94 4.91
CA ILE A 41 6.24 -11.39 6.25
C ILE A 41 6.66 -12.43 7.28
N ALA A 42 7.52 -12.05 8.22
CA ALA A 42 8.07 -12.96 9.23
C ALA A 42 8.66 -14.27 8.65
N GLY A 43 9.23 -14.20 7.44
CA GLY A 43 9.80 -15.35 6.74
C GLY A 43 8.82 -16.14 5.87
N GLU A 44 7.50 -15.92 6.01
CA GLU A 44 6.45 -16.64 5.30
C GLU A 44 5.93 -15.87 4.07
N PHE A 45 5.40 -16.60 3.09
CA PHE A 45 4.70 -16.00 1.96
C PHE A 45 3.26 -15.66 2.35
N VAL A 46 2.91 -14.39 2.20
CA VAL A 46 1.56 -13.89 2.44
C VAL A 46 1.00 -13.31 1.14
N LEU A 47 -0.21 -13.74 0.77
CA LEU A 47 -0.90 -13.21 -0.41
C LEU A 47 -1.10 -11.70 -0.31
N GLN A 48 -1.09 -11.02 -1.46
CA GLN A 48 -1.20 -9.56 -1.52
C GLN A 48 -2.40 -9.00 -0.74
N GLU A 49 -3.57 -9.63 -0.83
CA GLU A 49 -4.78 -9.19 -0.12
C GLU A 49 -4.60 -9.22 1.41
N HIS A 50 -4.02 -10.29 1.94
CA HIS A 50 -3.72 -10.42 3.36
C HIS A 50 -2.60 -9.47 3.80
N ALA A 51 -1.60 -9.24 2.96
CA ALA A 51 -0.53 -8.28 3.24
C ALA A 51 -1.05 -6.83 3.29
N ILE A 52 -2.01 -6.46 2.42
CA ILE A 52 -2.64 -5.14 2.47
C ILE A 52 -3.32 -4.92 3.82
N GLU A 53 -4.06 -5.92 4.31
CA GLU A 53 -4.74 -5.79 5.60
C GLU A 53 -3.78 -5.82 6.79
N SER A 54 -2.92 -6.83 6.87
CA SER A 54 -2.03 -7.06 8.02
C SER A 54 -0.89 -6.06 8.13
N ILE A 55 -0.46 -5.45 7.02
CA ILE A 55 0.62 -4.46 7.01
C ILE A 55 0.08 -3.08 6.69
N TYR A 56 -0.46 -2.88 5.49
CA TYR A 56 -0.76 -1.53 5.00
C TYR A 56 -1.84 -0.84 5.84
N ASN A 57 -3.00 -1.49 6.01
CA ASN A 57 -4.10 -0.95 6.82
C ASN A 57 -3.72 -0.85 8.30
N ALA A 58 -3.08 -1.89 8.83
CA ALA A 58 -2.65 -1.93 10.23
C ALA A 58 -1.63 -0.82 10.57
N SER A 59 -0.72 -0.51 9.64
CA SER A 59 0.28 0.56 9.81
C SER A 59 -0.37 1.95 9.84
N TYR A 60 -1.36 2.22 8.99
CA TYR A 60 -2.12 3.47 9.05
C TYR A 60 -2.95 3.57 10.34
N ALA A 61 -3.54 2.46 10.80
CA ALA A 61 -4.25 2.43 12.07
C ALA A 61 -3.31 2.77 13.24
N ALA A 62 -2.16 2.09 13.31
CA ALA A 62 -1.14 2.35 14.32
C ALA A 62 -0.63 3.81 14.26
N HIS A 63 -0.43 4.36 13.06
CA HIS A 63 -0.05 5.77 12.90
C HIS A 63 -1.07 6.71 13.52
N PHE A 64 -2.36 6.54 13.23
CA PHE A 64 -3.40 7.42 13.76
C PHE A 64 -3.62 7.26 15.27
N GLU A 65 -3.44 6.06 15.81
CA GLU A 65 -3.48 5.82 17.25
C GLU A 65 -2.32 6.52 17.97
N GLN A 66 -1.12 6.51 17.38
CA GLN A 66 0.08 7.15 17.94
C GLN A 66 0.13 8.66 17.67
N ASN A 67 -0.53 9.13 16.61
CA ASN A 67 -0.55 10.51 16.16
C ASN A 67 -1.99 11.03 16.02
N PRO A 68 -2.75 11.12 17.13
CA PRO A 68 -4.15 11.55 17.07
C PRO A 68 -4.33 12.97 16.51
N ALA A 69 -3.29 13.81 16.61
CA ALA A 69 -3.28 15.15 16.02
C ALA A 69 -3.34 15.11 14.48
N ASP A 70 -2.64 14.17 13.83
CA ASP A 70 -2.71 14.01 12.38
C ASP A 70 -4.11 13.56 11.93
N LEU A 71 -4.75 12.67 12.70
CA LEU A 71 -6.12 12.25 12.43
C LEU A 71 -7.10 13.42 12.58
N ALA A 72 -6.99 14.18 13.68
CA ALA A 72 -7.84 15.34 13.91
C ALA A 72 -7.68 16.40 12.81
N GLU A 73 -6.44 16.69 12.41
CA GLU A 73 -6.13 17.61 11.32
C GLU A 73 -6.69 17.11 9.98
N LEU A 74 -6.54 15.81 9.68
CA LEU A 74 -7.11 15.18 8.49
C LEU A 74 -8.63 15.37 8.43
N LEU A 75 -9.33 15.06 9.52
CA LEU A 75 -10.79 15.14 9.60
C LEU A 75 -11.28 16.59 9.45
N ALA A 76 -10.56 17.55 10.04
CA ALA A 76 -10.92 18.96 10.00
C ALA A 76 -10.67 19.61 8.63
N LEU A 77 -9.62 19.22 7.91
CA LEU A 77 -9.26 19.81 6.62
C LEU A 77 -10.01 19.17 5.45
N ALA A 78 -9.98 17.85 5.37
CA ALA A 78 -10.44 17.14 4.18
C ALA A 78 -11.96 17.10 4.12
N LYS A 79 -12.49 17.26 2.90
CA LYS A 79 -13.79 16.78 2.43
C LYS A 79 -13.62 15.46 1.67
N THR A 80 -12.56 15.38 0.88
CA THR A 80 -12.13 14.18 0.15
C THR A 80 -10.61 14.10 0.15
N ILE A 81 -10.09 12.88 -0.03
CA ILE A 81 -8.66 12.64 -0.16
C ILE A 81 -8.33 12.00 -1.50
N TYR A 82 -7.12 12.21 -2.00
CA TYR A 82 -6.62 11.57 -3.22
C TYR A 82 -5.10 11.36 -3.18
N ASN A 83 -4.61 10.39 -3.92
CA ASN A 83 -3.18 10.17 -4.13
C ASN A 83 -2.74 10.82 -5.46
N PRO A 84 -1.98 11.92 -5.43
CA PRO A 84 -1.60 12.64 -6.64
C PRO A 84 -0.68 11.80 -7.54
N HIS A 85 0.19 10.96 -6.97
CA HIS A 85 1.07 10.09 -7.73
C HIS A 85 0.27 9.02 -8.47
N ALA A 86 -0.64 8.30 -7.79
CA ALA A 86 -1.42 7.25 -8.44
C ALA A 86 -2.31 7.81 -9.56
N GLN A 87 -2.92 8.99 -9.34
CA GLN A 87 -3.68 9.69 -10.38
C GLN A 87 -2.82 10.04 -11.59
N ALA A 88 -1.60 10.54 -11.38
CA ALA A 88 -0.71 10.93 -12.47
C ALA A 88 -0.15 9.74 -13.26
N THR A 89 0.12 8.61 -12.60
CA THR A 89 0.78 7.46 -13.22
C THR A 89 -0.16 6.33 -13.62
N ASN A 90 -1.46 6.44 -13.31
CA ASN A 90 -2.42 5.32 -13.38
C ASN A 90 -1.94 4.06 -12.64
N ASN A 91 -1.18 4.26 -11.55
CA ASN A 91 -0.72 3.16 -10.72
C ASN A 91 -1.79 2.79 -9.69
N VAL A 92 -1.64 1.62 -9.08
CA VAL A 92 -2.52 1.17 -8.00
C VAL A 92 -2.36 2.10 -6.80
N ASP A 93 -3.48 2.58 -6.27
CA ASP A 93 -3.54 3.37 -5.05
C ASP A 93 -3.91 2.48 -3.86
N LEU A 94 -3.03 2.38 -2.87
CA LEU A 94 -3.26 1.62 -1.63
C LEU A 94 -3.45 2.53 -0.41
N GLN A 95 -2.93 3.75 -0.47
CA GLN A 95 -2.93 4.71 0.64
C GLN A 95 -4.31 5.30 0.91
N VAL A 96 -5.00 5.79 -0.12
CA VAL A 96 -6.36 6.31 0.07
C VAL A 96 -7.32 5.22 0.56
N PRO A 97 -7.36 4.01 -0.04
CA PRO A 97 -8.20 2.93 0.50
C PRO A 97 -7.91 2.58 1.96
N ALA A 98 -6.64 2.53 2.37
CA ALA A 98 -6.26 2.21 3.75
C ALA A 98 -6.79 3.25 4.77
N ILE A 99 -6.62 4.54 4.46
CA ILE A 99 -7.14 5.62 5.31
C ILE A 99 -8.67 5.56 5.38
N LEU A 100 -9.35 5.41 4.24
CA LEU A 100 -10.82 5.33 4.20
C LEU A 100 -11.35 4.10 4.95
N ALA A 101 -10.65 2.97 4.88
CA ALA A 101 -10.99 1.76 5.63
C ALA A 101 -10.88 1.99 7.14
N TYR A 102 -9.83 2.68 7.60
CA TYR A 102 -9.67 3.06 9.01
C TYR A 102 -10.83 3.96 9.47
N LEU A 103 -11.11 5.05 8.75
CA LEU A 103 -12.19 5.97 9.11
C LEU A 103 -13.54 5.25 9.20
N LYS A 104 -13.83 4.38 8.23
CA LYS A 104 -15.06 3.57 8.22
C LYS A 104 -15.16 2.67 9.45
N ARG A 105 -14.08 1.96 9.81
CA ARG A 105 -14.04 1.08 10.99
C ARG A 105 -14.27 1.85 12.30
N GLN A 106 -13.81 3.10 12.36
CA GLN A 106 -13.96 3.98 13.52
C GLN A 106 -15.24 4.82 13.50
N ASN A 107 -16.13 4.65 12.50
CA ASN A 107 -17.31 5.49 12.28
C ASN A 107 -16.99 7.00 12.21
N LEU A 108 -15.83 7.35 11.65
CA LEU A 108 -15.37 8.72 11.46
C LEU A 108 -15.72 9.22 10.05
N GLN A 109 -15.95 10.54 9.96
CA GLN A 109 -16.23 11.22 8.70
C GLN A 109 -15.43 12.52 8.63
N PHE A 110 -15.05 12.86 7.41
CA PHE A 110 -14.49 14.16 7.06
C PHE A 110 -15.47 15.30 7.39
N GLN A 111 -14.95 16.37 7.98
CA GLN A 111 -15.71 17.56 8.41
C GLN A 111 -15.29 18.82 7.66
N GLY A 112 -14.15 18.76 6.97
CA GLY A 112 -13.59 19.87 6.23
C GLY A 112 -14.17 20.07 4.85
N HIS A 113 -13.49 20.89 4.06
CA HIS A 113 -13.96 21.37 2.75
C HIS A 113 -12.96 21.08 1.64
N GLU A 114 -11.74 20.70 1.99
CA GLU A 114 -10.63 20.61 1.04
C GLU A 114 -10.60 19.27 0.32
N ARG A 115 -10.11 19.30 -0.92
CA ARG A 115 -9.65 18.08 -1.59
C ARG A 115 -8.17 17.90 -1.27
N LEU A 116 -7.87 17.07 -0.28
CA LEU A 116 -6.53 16.93 0.28
C LEU A 116 -5.73 15.83 -0.42
N ALA A 117 -4.50 16.14 -0.84
CA ALA A 117 -3.58 15.13 -1.34
C ALA A 117 -3.01 14.30 -0.17
N ILE A 118 -2.83 12.99 -0.38
CA ILE A 118 -2.04 12.12 0.49
C ILE A 118 -0.76 11.76 -0.27
N GLY A 119 0.38 12.22 0.25
CA GLY A 119 1.65 12.25 -0.47
C GLY A 119 1.86 13.50 -1.32
N SER A 120 2.88 13.44 -2.17
CA SER A 120 3.29 14.53 -3.06
C SER A 120 3.50 14.03 -4.48
N TRP A 121 3.38 14.91 -5.47
CA TRP A 121 3.77 14.65 -6.85
C TRP A 121 4.67 15.77 -7.35
N GLN A 122 5.80 15.43 -7.99
CA GLN A 122 6.80 16.40 -8.48
C GLN A 122 7.23 17.42 -7.40
N GLY A 123 7.37 16.96 -6.15
CA GLY A 123 7.76 17.81 -5.01
C GLY A 123 6.64 18.72 -4.49
N GLN A 124 5.43 18.65 -5.04
CA GLN A 124 4.29 19.45 -4.60
C GLN A 124 3.36 18.63 -3.71
N ALA A 125 3.00 19.21 -2.57
CA ALA A 125 2.02 18.70 -1.61
C ALA A 125 0.94 19.77 -1.37
N SER A 126 -0.31 19.35 -1.15
CA SER A 126 -1.40 20.30 -0.86
C SER A 126 -1.33 20.87 0.56
N HIS A 127 -0.78 20.10 1.50
CA HIS A 127 -0.67 20.47 2.91
C HIS A 127 0.54 19.77 3.54
N PRO A 128 1.15 20.28 4.63
CA PRO A 128 2.14 19.53 5.39
C PRO A 128 1.68 18.13 5.82
N LEU A 129 0.40 17.99 6.17
CA LEU A 129 -0.23 16.69 6.49
C LEU A 129 -0.13 15.67 5.34
N SER A 130 -0.18 16.13 4.09
CA SER A 130 -0.02 15.27 2.92
C SER A 130 1.31 14.51 2.95
N ILE A 131 2.38 15.16 3.42
CA ILE A 131 3.70 14.53 3.54
C ILE A 131 3.72 13.53 4.70
N ARG A 132 3.18 13.90 5.85
CA ARG A 132 3.14 13.03 7.05
C ARG A 132 2.34 11.74 6.83
N LEU A 133 1.27 11.82 6.02
CA LEU A 133 0.45 10.66 5.66
C LEU A 133 0.96 9.88 4.44
N SER A 134 2.10 10.27 3.87
CA SER A 134 2.72 9.56 2.75
C SER A 134 3.27 8.20 3.20
N PRO A 135 3.17 7.14 2.38
CA PRO A 135 3.82 5.84 2.64
C PRO A 135 5.34 5.91 2.82
N LEU A 136 5.97 7.02 2.44
CA LEU A 136 7.37 7.33 2.70
C LEU A 136 7.66 7.73 4.16
N HIS A 137 6.64 8.01 4.96
CA HIS A 137 6.75 8.43 6.37
C HIS A 137 5.94 7.55 7.32
N ILE A 138 4.97 6.79 6.82
CA ILE A 138 4.25 5.80 7.62
C ILE A 138 5.15 4.59 7.86
N GLN A 139 5.42 4.28 9.12
CA GLN A 139 6.19 3.10 9.53
C GLN A 139 5.34 1.83 9.47
N VAL A 140 5.99 0.71 9.19
CA VAL A 140 5.37 -0.61 9.23
C VAL A 140 5.00 -0.95 10.68
N ILE A 141 3.81 -1.50 10.87
CA ILE A 141 3.39 -2.00 12.18
C ILE A 141 4.36 -3.06 12.69
N ASN A 142 4.83 -2.90 13.93
CA ASN A 142 5.84 -3.74 14.58
C ASN A 142 7.24 -3.72 13.93
N ASP A 143 7.51 -2.79 13.00
CA ASP A 143 8.83 -2.53 12.42
C ASP A 143 9.01 -1.02 12.21
N PRO A 144 9.39 -0.26 13.27
CA PRO A 144 9.48 1.19 13.21
C PRO A 144 10.68 1.70 12.40
N ASP A 145 11.55 0.82 11.93
CA ASP A 145 12.73 1.18 11.13
C ASP A 145 12.43 1.14 9.62
N THR A 146 11.30 0.54 9.22
CA THR A 146 10.91 0.36 7.82
C THR A 146 9.64 1.12 7.49
N THR A 147 9.70 1.97 6.47
CA THR A 147 8.51 2.67 5.95
C THR A 147 7.66 1.75 5.07
N LEU A 148 6.37 2.05 4.93
CA LEU A 148 5.46 1.30 4.06
C LEU A 148 5.97 1.21 2.62
N GLU A 149 6.50 2.30 2.04
CA GLU A 149 7.04 2.27 0.68
C GLU A 149 8.24 1.31 0.58
N GLN A 150 9.18 1.34 1.53
CA GLN A 150 10.33 0.43 1.53
C GLN A 150 9.88 -1.02 1.62
N PHE A 151 9.02 -1.35 2.59
CA PHE A 151 8.49 -2.70 2.77
C PHE A 151 7.79 -3.19 1.48
N TRP A 152 6.98 -2.35 0.83
CA TRP A 152 6.21 -2.75 -0.35
C TRP A 152 7.09 -2.99 -1.59
N GLN A 153 8.26 -2.36 -1.67
CA GLN A 153 9.24 -2.64 -2.74
C GLN A 153 10.11 -3.85 -2.41
N GLU A 154 10.53 -4.00 -1.16
CA GLU A 154 11.56 -4.96 -0.76
C GLU A 154 11.03 -6.35 -0.43
N GLN A 155 9.82 -6.44 0.14
CA GLN A 155 9.25 -7.73 0.56
C GLN A 155 8.41 -8.40 -0.53
N LYS A 156 8.15 -7.69 -1.63
CA LYS A 156 7.32 -8.19 -2.72
C LYS A 156 7.99 -9.35 -3.44
N CYS A 157 7.29 -10.46 -3.54
CA CYS A 157 7.79 -11.70 -4.13
C CYS A 157 6.73 -12.36 -5.03
N LEU A 158 7.21 -13.26 -5.87
CA LEU A 158 6.42 -14.19 -6.66
C LEU A 158 6.55 -15.57 -6.02
N ALA A 159 5.42 -16.22 -5.78
CA ALA A 159 5.39 -17.62 -5.36
C ALA A 159 4.63 -18.48 -6.36
N GLN A 160 5.01 -19.75 -6.40
CA GLN A 160 4.34 -20.81 -7.15
C GLN A 160 3.63 -21.74 -6.16
N TRP A 161 2.45 -22.22 -6.52
CA TRP A 161 1.79 -23.30 -5.79
C TRP A 161 2.43 -24.63 -6.18
N VAL A 162 2.85 -25.40 -5.19
CA VAL A 162 3.50 -26.71 -5.40
C VAL A 162 2.64 -27.77 -4.74
N ASP A 163 2.14 -28.69 -5.57
CA ASP A 163 1.41 -29.88 -5.16
C ASP A 163 2.34 -30.96 -4.59
#